data_AF-A0A523WFU4-F1
#
_entry.id   AF-A0A523WFU4-F1
#
_cell.length_a   1.000
_cell.length_b   1.000
_cell.length_c   1.000
_cell.angle_alpha   90.00
_cell.angle_beta   90.00
_cell.angle_gamma   90.00
#
_symmetry.space_group_name_H-M   'P 1'
#
loop_
_entity.id
_entity.type
_entity.pdbx_description
1 polymer ?
#
loop_
_entity_poly.entity_id
_entity_poly.type
_entity_poly.pdbx_seq_one_letter_code
_entity_poly.pdbx_strand_id
1 'polypeptide(L)' 'MNVLFIISTDDVEKIFSEALKSGATKLGEITDKIIDGIGVLKFVYFRDPERNIIEIQSWEK' A
#
# COMPACT_ATOMS: atom_id res chain seq x y z
N MET A 1 1.30 15.28 -14.02
CA MET A 1 0.96 13.89 -14.37
C MET A 1 1.30 13.07 -13.14
N ASN A 2 0.34 12.32 -12.57
CA ASN A 2 0.60 11.52 -11.38
C ASN A 2 0.99 10.12 -11.84
N VAL A 3 2.11 9.59 -11.34
CA VAL A 3 2.57 8.22 -11.64
C VAL A 3 2.04 7.29 -10.55
N LEU A 4 1.63 6.08 -10.94
CA LEU A 4 1.28 4.99 -10.02
C LEU A 4 2.47 4.02 -9.93
N PHE A 5 2.93 3.77 -8.70
CA PHE A 5 3.88 2.71 -8.40
C PHE A 5 3.19 1.60 -7.61
N ILE A 6 3.48 0.34 -7.95
CA ILE A 6 2.96 -0.84 -7.24
C ILE A 6 4.15 -1.59 -6.68
N ILE A 7 4.14 -1.82 -5.36
CA ILE A 7 5.26 -2.40 -4.64
C ILE A 7 4.74 -3.59 -3.81
N SER A 8 5.39 -4.74 -3.97
CA SER A 8 5.17 -5.90 -3.10
C SER A 8 6.01 -5.75 -1.83
N THR A 9 5.43 -6.06 -0.68
CA THR A 9 6.12 -6.03 0.61
C THR A 9 5.62 -7.16 1.50
N ASP A 10 6.42 -7.54 2.51
CA ASP A 10 6.03 -8.51 3.52
C ASP A 10 5.09 -7.90 4.58
N ASP A 11 5.19 -6.58 4.84
CA ASP A 11 4.44 -5.90 5.91
C ASP A 11 3.94 -4.53 5.46
N VAL A 12 2.68 -4.50 5.03
CA VAL A 12 1.97 -3.29 4.58
C VAL A 12 1.85 -2.25 5.70
N GLU A 13 1.61 -2.67 6.93
CA GLU A 13 1.37 -1.77 8.06
C GLU A 13 2.65 -1.04 8.46
N LYS A 14 3.76 -1.77 8.54
CA LYS A 14 5.08 -1.21 8.84
C LYS A 14 5.50 -0.20 7.78
N ILE A 15 5.48 -0.59 6.50
CA ILE A 15 5.92 0.30 5.40
C ILE A 15 5.02 1.53 5.30
N PHE A 16 3.70 1.38 5.45
CA PHE A 16 2.80 2.53 5.41
C PHE A 16 3.06 3.50 6.58
N SER A 17 3.27 2.98 7.78
CA SER A 17 3.60 3.79 8.96
C SER A 17 4.92 4.57 8.75
N GLU A 18 5.95 3.93 8.21
CA GLU A 18 7.22 4.56 7.89
C GLU A 18 7.10 5.61 6.77
N ALA A 19 6.28 5.33 5.75
CA ALA A 19 5.99 6.29 4.69
C ALA A 19 5.32 7.55 5.24
N LEU A 20 4.30 7.40 6.09
CA LEU A 20 3.61 8.55 6.72
C LEU A 20 4.57 9.38 7.58
N LYS A 21 5.44 8.73 8.37
CA LYS A 21 6.50 9.43 9.13
C LYS A 21 7.48 10.19 8.25
N SER A 22 7.68 9.73 7.02
CA SER A 22 8.61 10.31 6.04
C SER A 22 7.97 11.40 5.16
N GLY A 23 6.74 11.82 5.47
CA GLY A 23 6.05 12.91 4.76
C GLY A 23 5.08 12.44 3.68
N ALA A 24 4.78 11.14 3.58
CA ALA A 24 3.69 10.66 2.77
C ALA A 24 2.33 11.14 3.32
N THR A 25 1.34 11.22 2.43
CA THR A 25 -0.03 11.56 2.79
C THR A 25 -0.97 10.42 2.46
N LYS A 26 -1.87 10.11 3.39
CA LYS A 26 -2.86 9.04 3.25
C LYS A 26 -3.81 9.33 2.09
N LEU A 27 -4.08 8.31 1.27
CA LEU A 27 -5.09 8.36 0.20
C LEU A 27 -6.23 7.36 0.44
N GLY A 28 -5.97 6.26 1.17
CA GLY A 28 -6.97 5.29 1.60
C GLY A 28 -6.59 4.59 2.91
N GLU A 29 -7.43 3.64 3.33
CA GLU A 29 -7.19 2.78 4.49
C GLU A 29 -6.47 1.49 4.07
N ILE A 30 -5.74 0.87 5.00
CA ILE A 30 -5.28 -0.51 4.81
C ILE A 30 -6.52 -1.40 4.69
N THR A 31 -6.55 -2.21 3.65
CA THR A 31 -7.68 -3.06 3.30
C THR A 31 -7.21 -4.48 3.07
N ASP A 32 -7.88 -5.43 3.73
CA ASP A 32 -7.75 -6.85 3.48
C ASP A 32 -8.87 -7.33 2.54
N LYS A 33 -8.50 -8.14 1.55
CA LYS A 33 -9.42 -8.72 0.57
C LYS A 33 -9.15 -10.20 0.42
N ILE A 34 -10.10 -11.01 0.85
CA ILE A 34 -10.09 -12.46 0.64
C ILE A 34 -10.51 -12.73 -0.80
N ILE A 35 -9.67 -13.46 -1.54
CA ILE A 35 -9.96 -13.90 -2.90
C ILE A 35 -10.01 -15.42 -2.91
N ASP A 36 -11.22 -15.95 -3.11
CA ASP A 36 -11.51 -17.37 -3.05
C ASP A 36 -10.59 -18.17 -3.99
N GLY A 37 -9.98 -19.22 -3.45
CA GLY A 37 -9.01 -20.06 -4.16
C GLY A 37 -7.64 -19.43 -4.44
N ILE A 38 -7.38 -18.18 -4.04
CA ILE A 38 -6.10 -17.49 -4.28
C ILE A 38 -5.37 -17.15 -2.98
N GLY A 39 -6.05 -16.53 -2.01
CA GLY A 39 -5.44 -16.08 -0.75
C GLY A 39 -6.00 -14.74 -0.25
N VAL A 40 -5.28 -14.11 0.66
CA VAL A 40 -5.61 -12.80 1.25
C VAL A 40 -4.67 -11.74 0.68
N LEU A 41 -5.25 -10.73 0.05
CA LEU A 41 -4.55 -9.53 -0.40
C LEU A 41 -4.73 -8.42 0.64
N LYS A 42 -3.63 -7.95 1.24
CA LYS A 42 -3.60 -6.74 2.07
C LYS A 42 -2.95 -5.61 1.27
N PHE A 43 -3.58 -4.43 1.20
CA PHE A 43 -3.04 -3.31 0.43
C PHE A 43 -3.48 -1.94 0.96
N VAL A 44 -2.75 -0.88 0.56
CA VAL A 44 -3.13 0.52 0.81
C VAL A 44 -2.61 1.44 -0.28
N TYR A 45 -3.35 2.52 -0.53
CA TYR A 45 -2.92 3.64 -1.38
C TYR A 45 -2.53 4.86 -0.55
N PHE A 46 -1.41 5.48 -0.92
CA PHE A 46 -0.96 6.75 -0.35
C PHE A 46 -0.23 7.60 -1.39
N ARG A 47 0.10 8.84 -1.04
CA ARG A 47 0.93 9.70 -1.87
C ARG A 47 2.28 9.95 -1.23
N ASP A 48 3.35 9.84 -1.99
CA ASP A 48 4.68 10.27 -1.58
C ASP A 48 4.78 11.82 -1.56
N PRO A 49 5.89 12.40 -1.09
CA PRO A 49 6.10 13.85 -1.10
C PRO A 49 6.03 14.49 -2.50
N GLU A 50 6.33 13.73 -3.55
CA GLU A 50 6.25 14.17 -4.95
C GLU A 50 4.84 14.08 -5.54
N ARG A 51 3.86 13.61 -4.73
CA ARG A 51 2.46 13.40 -5.10
C ARG A 51 2.22 12.28 -6.11
N ASN A 52 3.18 11.37 -6.26
CA ASN A 52 2.93 10.08 -6.91
C ASN A 52 1.96 9.26 -6.08
N ILE A 53 1.18 8.40 -6.72
CA ILE A 53 0.33 7.44 -6.02
C ILE A 53 1.15 6.16 -5.82
N ILE A 54 1.22 5.69 -4.60
CA ILE A 54 1.91 4.45 -4.23
C ILE A 54 0.85 3.46 -3.76
N GLU A 55 0.85 2.28 -4.36
CA GLU A 55 0.20 1.08 -3.85
C GLU A 55 1.27 0.18 -3.24
N ILE A 56 1.12 -0.15 -1.96
CA ILE A 56 1.87 -1.26 -1.36
C ILE A 56 0.90 -2.39 -1.09
N GLN A 57 1.35 -3.62 -1.35
CA GLN A 57 0.54 -4.81 -1.17
C GLN A 57 1.36 -5.99 -0.63
N SER A 58 0.67 -6.88 0.08
CA SER A 58 1.17 -8.19 0.52
C SER A 58 0.13 -9.26 0.19
N TRP A 59 0.61 -10.45 -0.12
CA TRP A 59 -0.21 -11.63 -0.39
C TRP A 59 0.14 -12.75 0.58
N GLU A 60 -0.89 -13.26 1.26
CA GLU A 60 -0.80 -14.44 2.11
C GLU A 60 -1.66 -15.56 1.50
N LYS A 61 -1.14 -16.80 1.49
CA LYS A 61 -1.85 -17.98 0.97
C LYS A 61 -2.64 -18.69 2.05
#